data_AF-A0A8H4IQK4-F1
#
_entry.id   AF-A0A8H4IQK4-F1
#
_cell.length_a   1.000
_cell.length_b   1.000
_cell.length_c   1.000
_cell.angle_alpha   90.00
_cell.angle_beta   90.00
_cell.angle_gamma   90.00
#
_symmetry.space_group_name_H-M   'P 1'
#
loop_
_entity.id
_entity.type
_entity.pdbx_description
1 polymer ?
#
loop_
_entity_poly.entity_id
_entity_poly.type
_entity_poly.pdbx_seq_one_letter_code
_entity_poly.pdbx_strand_id
1 'polypeptide(L)'
;MADDIQQRQRPLPSPPPPSSDRLREPGDRRPSESWPDRKAAQIRRACRDRDLDSLTELATSARGLLSDRLRRDAWPLLLGTRPGPPDGSRPSSSADADSPPSWSELKPHHDEDQVRLDVNRSFVYYPNDQSEQQIEKRKEELFDVIAEILRRHPRLCYFQGYHDIVQVFLLVLGPRLAVPAVTRLSLLRIRDFMLRRLTRLSHT
;
A
#
# COMPACT_ATOMS: atom_id res chain seq x y z
N MET A 1 -107.13 -17.61 15.12
CA MET A 1 -106.46 -16.45 14.50
C MET A 1 -105.05 -16.38 15.06
N ALA A 2 -104.09 -16.15 14.16
CA ALA A 2 -102.64 -16.00 14.35
C ALA A 2 -101.83 -17.26 14.02
N ASP A 3 -101.22 -17.15 12.83
CA ASP A 3 -100.48 -18.14 12.07
C ASP A 3 -99.06 -18.41 12.56
N ASP A 4 -98.64 -19.58 12.14
CA ASP A 4 -97.39 -20.30 12.21
C ASP A 4 -96.32 -19.71 11.27
N ILE A 5 -95.16 -19.24 11.79
CA ILE A 5 -93.89 -19.17 11.04
C ILE A 5 -92.72 -19.38 12.01
N GLN A 6 -92.17 -20.59 12.03
CA GLN A 6 -90.97 -20.95 12.78
C GLN A 6 -89.73 -20.80 11.87
N GLN A 7 -89.06 -19.64 11.89
CA GLN A 7 -87.75 -19.46 11.24
C GLN A 7 -86.61 -20.01 12.12
N ARG A 8 -86.05 -21.14 11.72
CA ARG A 8 -84.81 -21.69 12.26
C ARG A 8 -83.61 -20.85 11.77
N GLN A 9 -83.02 -20.05 12.64
CA GLN A 9 -81.72 -19.41 12.39
C GLN A 9 -80.60 -20.45 12.54
N ARG A 10 -79.81 -20.67 11.48
CA ARG A 10 -78.55 -21.43 11.54
C ARG A 10 -77.45 -20.51 12.09
N PRO A 11 -76.62 -20.96 13.05
CA PRO A 11 -75.48 -20.16 13.50
C PRO A 11 -74.42 -20.06 12.38
N LEU A 12 -73.87 -18.85 12.22
CA LEU A 12 -72.76 -18.55 11.31
C LEU A 12 -71.47 -19.28 11.78
N PRO A 13 -70.62 -19.79 10.87
CA PRO A 13 -69.36 -20.41 11.24
C PRO A 13 -68.39 -19.37 11.82
N SER A 14 -67.69 -19.74 12.90
CA SER A 14 -66.68 -18.92 13.56
C SER A 14 -65.52 -18.59 12.61
N PRO A 15 -64.92 -17.38 12.69
CA PRO A 15 -63.78 -17.03 11.87
C PRO A 15 -62.58 -17.93 12.19
N PRO A 16 -61.73 -18.25 11.18
CA PRO A 16 -60.53 -19.05 11.40
C PRO A 16 -59.59 -18.32 12.38
N PRO A 17 -58.78 -19.05 13.16
CA PRO A 17 -57.82 -18.45 14.06
C PRO A 17 -56.83 -17.59 13.27
N PRO A 18 -56.32 -16.49 13.85
CA PRO A 18 -55.35 -15.64 13.17
C PRO A 18 -54.14 -16.49 12.79
N SER A 19 -53.80 -16.47 11.50
CA SER A 19 -52.55 -17.05 11.00
C SER A 19 -51.42 -16.60 11.90
N SER A 20 -50.72 -17.55 12.51
CA SER A 20 -49.46 -17.29 13.18
C SER A 20 -48.40 -16.99 12.12
N ASP A 21 -48.59 -15.91 11.37
CA ASP A 21 -47.51 -15.25 10.68
C ASP A 21 -46.73 -14.52 11.79
N ARG A 22 -45.98 -15.33 12.55
CA ARG A 22 -44.94 -14.83 13.43
C ARG A 22 -44.10 -13.95 12.56
N LEU A 23 -44.11 -12.65 12.88
CA LEU A 23 -43.09 -11.69 12.53
C LEU A 23 -41.77 -12.44 12.48
N ARG A 24 -41.33 -12.73 11.26
CA ARG A 24 -40.01 -13.25 11.01
C ARG A 24 -39.12 -12.07 11.36
N GLU A 25 -38.67 -12.05 12.61
CA GLU A 25 -37.56 -11.22 13.08
C GLU A 25 -36.58 -11.08 11.90
N PRO A 26 -36.19 -9.86 11.48
CA PRO A 26 -35.26 -9.71 10.38
C PRO A 26 -33.94 -10.36 10.82
N GLY A 27 -33.84 -11.64 10.48
CA GLY A 27 -32.77 -12.50 10.88
C GLY A 27 -31.49 -11.89 10.38
N ASP A 28 -30.62 -11.58 11.33
CA ASP A 28 -29.17 -11.54 11.26
C ASP A 28 -28.62 -11.82 9.84
N ARG A 29 -28.82 -10.86 8.93
CA ARG A 29 -28.22 -10.91 7.61
C ARG A 29 -26.77 -10.55 7.87
N ARG A 30 -25.92 -11.58 8.00
CA ARG A 30 -24.47 -11.40 7.85
C ARG A 30 -24.26 -10.44 6.67
N PRO A 31 -23.55 -9.31 6.85
CA PRO A 31 -23.32 -8.39 5.75
C PRO A 31 -22.76 -9.20 4.59
N SER A 32 -23.44 -9.20 3.43
CA SER A 32 -22.88 -9.81 2.24
C SER A 32 -21.54 -9.11 2.00
N GLU A 33 -20.43 -9.87 2.04
CA GLU A 33 -19.10 -9.27 1.91
C GLU A 33 -19.07 -8.41 0.65
N SER A 34 -18.75 -7.12 0.83
CA SER A 34 -18.68 -6.18 -0.28
C SER A 34 -17.56 -6.61 -1.24
N TRP A 35 -17.65 -6.24 -2.52
CA TRP A 35 -16.58 -6.52 -3.48
C TRP A 35 -15.18 -6.07 -2.99
N PRO A 36 -15.03 -4.86 -2.38
CA PRO A 36 -13.76 -4.44 -1.78
C PRO A 36 -13.25 -5.38 -0.68
N ASP A 37 -14.13 -5.90 0.18
CA ASP A 37 -13.75 -6.79 1.28
C ASP A 37 -13.23 -8.14 0.75
N ARG A 38 -13.94 -8.70 -0.23
CA ARG A 38 -13.53 -9.94 -0.91
C ARG A 38 -12.16 -9.79 -1.57
N LYS A 39 -11.98 -8.71 -2.35
CA LYS A 39 -10.70 -8.44 -3.02
C LYS A 39 -9.57 -8.17 -2.01
N ALA A 40 -9.84 -7.45 -0.91
CA ALA A 40 -8.86 -7.26 0.16
C ALA A 40 -8.46 -8.59 0.82
N ALA A 41 -9.41 -9.51 1.04
CA ALA A 41 -9.14 -10.85 1.56
C ALA A 41 -8.28 -11.68 0.60
N GLN A 42 -8.55 -11.62 -0.70
CA GLN A 42 -7.74 -12.26 -1.76
C GLN A 42 -6.31 -11.71 -1.78
N ILE A 43 -6.13 -10.39 -1.72
CA ILE A 43 -4.78 -9.77 -1.68
C ILE A 43 -4.01 -10.24 -0.44
N ARG A 44 -4.64 -10.23 0.75
CA ARG A 44 -3.98 -10.70 1.99
C ARG A 44 -3.59 -12.18 1.90
N ARG A 45 -4.45 -13.02 1.30
CA ARG A 45 -4.15 -14.43 1.07
C ARG A 45 -2.94 -14.59 0.14
N ALA A 46 -2.94 -13.90 -1.00
CA ALA A 46 -1.85 -13.97 -1.95
C ALA A 46 -0.52 -13.45 -1.36
N CYS A 47 -0.55 -12.39 -0.54
CA CYS A 47 0.63 -11.92 0.21
C CYS A 47 1.16 -12.99 1.19
N ARG A 48 0.27 -13.62 1.95
CA ARG A 48 0.63 -14.66 2.94
C ARG A 48 1.26 -15.87 2.27
N ASP A 49 0.67 -16.31 1.17
CA ASP A 49 1.07 -17.50 0.42
C ASP A 49 2.23 -17.20 -0.54
N ARG A 50 2.63 -15.92 -0.67
CA ARG A 50 3.62 -15.41 -1.63
C ARG A 50 3.30 -15.78 -3.08
N ASP A 51 2.02 -15.82 -3.39
CA ASP A 51 1.51 -16.09 -4.73
C ASP A 51 1.64 -14.83 -5.60
N LEU A 52 2.76 -14.73 -6.32
CA LEU A 52 3.06 -13.58 -7.16
C LEU A 52 2.13 -13.47 -8.38
N ASP A 53 1.62 -14.58 -8.88
CA ASP A 53 0.73 -14.60 -10.04
C ASP A 53 -0.62 -14.00 -9.64
N SER A 54 -1.21 -14.48 -8.55
CA SER A 54 -2.44 -13.90 -7.99
C SER A 54 -2.25 -12.44 -7.59
N LEU A 55 -1.11 -12.08 -6.98
CA LEU A 55 -0.84 -10.67 -6.62
C LEU A 55 -0.75 -9.77 -7.86
N THR A 56 -0.13 -10.26 -8.93
CA THR A 56 -0.01 -9.51 -10.19
C THR A 56 -1.40 -9.29 -10.80
N GLU A 57 -2.22 -10.34 -10.91
CA GLU A 57 -3.59 -10.24 -11.43
C GLU A 57 -4.46 -9.28 -10.59
N LEU A 58 -4.39 -9.38 -9.26
CA LEU A 58 -5.14 -8.50 -8.36
C LEU A 58 -4.66 -7.04 -8.43
N ALA A 59 -3.36 -6.81 -8.65
CA ALA A 59 -2.78 -5.47 -8.80
C ALA A 59 -3.16 -4.80 -10.13
N THR A 60 -3.28 -5.58 -11.21
CA THR A 60 -3.64 -5.07 -12.55
C THR A 60 -5.15 -5.01 -12.80
N SER A 61 -5.96 -5.70 -11.99
CA SER A 61 -7.43 -5.62 -12.07
C SER A 61 -7.99 -4.30 -11.51
N ALA A 62 -9.28 -4.04 -11.74
CA ALA A 62 -9.96 -2.80 -11.38
C ALA A 62 -9.62 -2.32 -9.96
N ARG A 63 -9.29 -1.02 -9.82
CA ARG A 63 -8.85 -0.35 -8.59
C ARG A 63 -7.55 -0.87 -7.94
N GLY A 64 -6.86 -1.83 -8.55
CA GLY A 64 -5.59 -2.39 -8.07
C GLY A 64 -5.64 -2.86 -6.61
N LEU A 65 -4.59 -2.58 -5.84
CA LEU A 65 -4.39 -3.09 -4.47
C LEU A 65 -5.20 -2.39 -3.37
N LEU A 66 -6.17 -1.56 -3.72
CA LEU A 66 -7.18 -0.92 -2.86
C LEU A 66 -6.70 0.07 -1.78
N SER A 67 -5.64 -0.20 -1.03
CA SER A 67 -5.19 0.61 0.11
C SER A 67 -3.68 0.55 0.35
N ASP A 68 -3.11 1.58 0.99
CA ASP A 68 -1.68 1.59 1.33
C ASP A 68 -1.28 0.46 2.27
N ARG A 69 -2.18 0.06 3.18
CA ARG A 69 -1.94 -1.09 4.06
C ARG A 69 -1.69 -2.37 3.25
N LEU A 70 -2.50 -2.62 2.23
CA LEU A 70 -2.31 -3.78 1.35
C LEU A 70 -1.10 -3.62 0.43
N ARG A 71 -0.80 -2.40 -0.02
CA ARG A 71 0.42 -2.11 -0.80
C ARG A 71 1.70 -2.35 0.01
N ARG A 72 1.72 -2.01 1.30
CA ARG A 72 2.85 -2.30 2.21
C ARG A 72 3.19 -3.78 2.27
N ASP A 73 2.17 -4.64 2.21
CA ASP A 73 2.36 -6.09 2.21
C ASP A 73 2.76 -6.60 0.80
N ALA A 74 2.12 -6.09 -0.25
CA ALA A 74 2.25 -6.61 -1.60
C ALA A 74 3.46 -6.08 -2.39
N TRP A 75 3.78 -4.79 -2.28
CA TRP A 75 4.86 -4.16 -3.08
C TRP A 75 6.23 -4.79 -2.82
N PRO A 76 6.65 -5.07 -1.57
CA PRO A 76 7.92 -5.75 -1.35
C PRO A 76 8.00 -7.11 -2.05
N LEU A 77 6.90 -7.87 -2.06
CA LEU A 77 6.81 -9.17 -2.75
C LEU A 77 6.93 -9.00 -4.27
N LEU A 78 6.13 -8.09 -4.86
CA LEU A 78 6.14 -7.81 -6.30
C LEU A 78 7.48 -7.26 -6.79
N LEU A 79 8.16 -6.48 -5.95
CA LEU A 79 9.49 -5.97 -6.24
C LEU A 79 10.57 -7.02 -5.99
N GLY A 80 10.29 -8.08 -5.24
CA GLY A 80 11.28 -9.07 -4.81
C GLY A 80 12.25 -8.52 -3.75
N THR A 81 11.82 -7.54 -2.95
CA THR A 81 12.56 -7.08 -1.79
C THR A 81 12.14 -7.88 -0.58
N ARG A 82 13.08 -8.67 -0.06
CA ARG A 82 12.85 -9.39 1.19
C ARG A 82 12.80 -8.35 2.31
N PRO A 83 11.77 -8.33 3.17
CA PRO A 83 11.97 -7.79 4.49
C PRO A 83 13.03 -8.68 5.14
N GLY A 84 14.27 -8.19 5.17
CA GLY A 84 15.26 -8.75 6.07
C GLY A 84 14.72 -8.61 7.50
N PRO A 85 15.11 -9.49 8.44
CA PRO A 85 14.85 -9.19 9.85
C PRO A 85 15.34 -7.76 10.13
N PRO A 86 14.62 -7.00 10.97
CA PRO A 86 15.16 -5.74 11.47
C PRO A 86 16.58 -6.02 11.96
N ASP A 87 17.52 -5.18 11.53
CA ASP A 87 18.91 -5.26 11.93
C ASP A 87 18.97 -5.47 13.45
N GLY A 88 19.37 -6.67 13.87
CA GLY A 88 19.25 -7.14 15.27
C GLY A 88 18.62 -8.53 15.51
N SER A 89 18.05 -9.21 14.51
CA SER A 89 17.46 -10.56 14.70
C SER A 89 18.06 -11.67 13.82
N ARG A 90 19.35 -11.58 13.47
CA ARG A 90 20.10 -12.80 13.11
C ARG A 90 20.48 -13.50 14.42
N PRO A 91 20.24 -14.81 14.58
CA PRO A 91 20.78 -15.53 15.72
C PRO A 91 22.31 -15.41 15.68
N SER A 92 22.83 -14.69 16.67
CA SER A 92 24.25 -14.60 17.01
C SER A 92 24.80 -16.01 17.07
N SER A 93 25.46 -16.40 15.99
CA SER A 93 26.30 -17.58 15.94
C SER A 93 27.61 -17.10 15.30
N SER A 94 28.61 -17.00 16.19
CA SER A 94 30.03 -16.72 15.96
C SER A 94 30.43 -15.35 15.41
N ALA A 95 31.08 -14.57 16.29
CA ALA A 95 32.29 -13.77 16.09
C ALA A 95 32.30 -12.66 15.01
N ASP A 96 32.50 -11.41 15.48
CA ASP A 96 33.21 -10.31 14.80
C ASP A 96 33.09 -10.24 13.27
N ALA A 97 31.92 -9.86 12.76
CA ALA A 97 31.75 -9.51 11.37
C ALA A 97 31.15 -8.10 11.28
N ASP A 98 31.98 -7.16 10.82
CA ASP A 98 31.67 -5.76 10.52
C ASP A 98 30.24 -5.56 10.00
N SER A 99 29.39 -4.95 10.82
CA SER A 99 28.17 -4.33 10.30
C SER A 99 28.59 -3.34 9.21
N PRO A 100 27.93 -3.33 8.03
CA PRO A 100 28.26 -2.36 7.00
C PRO A 100 28.15 -0.95 7.60
N PRO A 101 29.05 -0.02 7.23
CA PRO A 101 29.03 1.33 7.77
C PRO A 101 27.66 1.97 7.53
N SER A 102 27.30 2.89 8.42
CA SER A 102 26.09 3.69 8.23
C SER A 102 26.19 4.41 6.88
N TRP A 103 25.07 4.54 6.16
CA TRP A 103 25.08 5.21 4.86
C TRP A 103 25.57 6.67 4.98
N SER A 104 25.38 7.30 6.15
CA SER A 104 25.82 8.66 6.46
C SER A 104 27.35 8.78 6.53
N GLU A 105 28.07 7.69 6.81
CA GLU A 105 29.54 7.61 6.86
C GLU A 105 30.15 7.40 5.46
N LEU A 106 29.34 6.97 4.49
CA LEU A 106 29.77 6.84 3.11
C LEU A 106 30.03 8.22 2.49
N LYS A 107 30.95 8.27 1.53
CA LYS A 107 31.26 9.49 0.78
C LYS A 107 29.99 10.09 0.18
N PRO A 108 29.74 11.41 0.35
CA PRO A 108 28.62 12.07 -0.29
C PRO A 108 28.60 11.88 -1.80
N HIS A 109 27.40 11.66 -2.33
CA HIS A 109 27.17 11.53 -3.76
C HIS A 109 27.18 12.92 -4.43
N HIS A 110 27.72 12.99 -5.64
CA HIS A 110 27.88 14.27 -6.36
C HIS A 110 26.57 14.97 -6.73
N ASP A 111 25.45 14.25 -6.72
CA ASP A 111 24.12 14.78 -7.06
C ASP A 111 23.30 15.22 -5.84
N GLU A 112 23.82 15.12 -4.61
CA GLU A 112 23.04 15.42 -3.39
C GLU A 112 22.51 16.86 -3.34
N ASP A 113 23.24 17.83 -3.87
CA ASP A 113 22.77 19.22 -3.93
C ASP A 113 21.54 19.37 -4.85
N GLN A 114 21.54 18.66 -5.98
CA GLN A 114 20.38 18.64 -6.88
C GLN A 114 19.18 17.93 -6.22
N VAL A 115 19.43 16.83 -5.51
CA VAL A 115 18.40 16.13 -4.72
C VAL A 115 17.77 17.09 -3.71
N ARG A 116 18.58 17.85 -2.95
CA ARG A 116 18.08 18.80 -1.95
C ARG A 116 17.21 19.89 -2.57
N LEU A 117 17.63 20.44 -3.70
CA LEU A 117 16.85 21.44 -4.43
C LEU A 117 15.48 20.91 -4.86
N ASP A 118 15.43 19.67 -5.36
CA ASP A 118 14.20 19.04 -5.83
C ASP A 118 13.27 18.64 -4.67
N VAL A 119 13.83 18.08 -3.59
CA VAL A 119 13.10 17.73 -2.36
C VAL A 119 12.49 18.96 -1.70
N ASN A 120 13.18 20.11 -1.71
CA ASN A 120 12.64 21.35 -1.15
C ASN A 120 11.37 21.83 -1.87
N ARG A 121 11.21 21.47 -3.16
CA ARG A 121 10.02 21.75 -3.97
C ARG A 121 8.96 20.64 -3.90
N SER A 122 9.24 19.55 -3.19
CA SER A 122 8.31 18.44 -2.98
C SER A 122 7.28 18.76 -1.88
N PHE A 123 6.20 17.97 -1.83
CA PHE A 123 5.12 18.06 -0.84
C PHE A 123 4.30 19.38 -0.80
N VAL A 124 4.48 20.30 -1.76
CA VAL A 124 3.77 21.61 -1.80
C VAL A 124 2.25 21.48 -1.87
N TYR A 125 1.73 20.42 -2.51
CA TYR A 125 0.29 20.21 -2.72
C TYR A 125 -0.32 19.12 -1.84
N TYR A 126 0.37 18.66 -0.77
CA TYR A 126 -0.22 17.69 0.15
C TYR A 126 -1.31 18.34 1.00
N PRO A 127 -2.35 17.59 1.41
CA PRO A 127 -3.54 18.16 2.04
C PRO A 127 -3.20 19.04 3.24
N ASN A 128 -4.00 20.10 3.42
CA ASN A 128 -3.82 21.19 4.38
C ASN A 128 -3.91 20.79 5.87
N ASP A 129 -3.88 19.49 6.19
CA ASP A 129 -3.96 18.97 7.55
C ASP A 129 -2.58 18.73 8.20
N GLN A 130 -1.50 19.03 7.48
CA GLN A 130 -0.13 18.85 7.96
C GLN A 130 0.53 20.15 8.39
N SER A 131 1.23 20.09 9.53
CA SER A 131 2.06 21.21 9.97
C SER A 131 3.32 21.32 9.12
N GLU A 132 3.90 22.53 9.06
CA GLU A 132 5.19 22.76 8.38
C GLU A 132 6.28 21.81 8.89
N GLN A 133 6.28 21.50 10.19
CA GLN A 133 7.21 20.54 10.80
C GLN A 133 7.05 19.12 10.25
N GLN A 134 5.82 18.68 9.97
CA GLN A 134 5.57 17.37 9.39
C GLN A 134 5.99 17.31 7.92
N ILE A 135 5.81 18.40 7.18
CA ILE A 135 6.27 18.53 5.80
C ILE A 135 7.81 18.49 5.77
N GLU A 136 8.46 19.25 6.64
CA GLU A 136 9.92 19.30 6.70
C GLU A 136 10.51 17.93 7.07
N LYS A 137 9.93 17.26 8.07
CA LYS A 137 10.33 15.89 8.42
C LYS A 137 10.21 14.93 7.22
N ARG A 138 9.16 15.04 6.41
CA ARG A 138 9.02 14.19 5.21
C ARG A 138 10.01 14.55 4.12
N LYS A 139 10.39 15.81 3.98
CA LYS A 139 11.46 16.24 3.08
C LYS A 139 12.79 15.66 3.52
N GLU A 140 13.11 15.72 4.82
CA GLU A 140 14.29 15.07 5.39
C GLU A 140 14.28 13.56 5.11
N GLU A 141 13.18 12.86 5.41
CA GLU A 141 13.04 11.43 5.13
C GLU A 141 13.19 11.10 3.63
N LEU A 142 12.67 11.96 2.73
CA LEU A 142 12.81 11.78 1.29
C LEU A 142 14.25 11.98 0.83
N PHE A 143 14.94 13.00 1.35
CA PHE A 143 16.35 13.23 1.09
C PHE A 143 17.19 12.04 1.56
N ASP A 144 16.98 11.56 2.78
CA ASP A 144 17.73 10.46 3.37
C ASP A 144 17.58 9.16 2.56
N VAL A 145 16.36 8.83 2.13
CA VAL A 145 16.12 7.64 1.28
C VAL A 145 16.88 7.76 -0.05
N ILE A 146 16.83 8.92 -0.71
CA ILE A 146 17.53 9.12 -1.99
C ILE A 146 19.05 9.10 -1.80
N ALA A 147 19.55 9.83 -0.80
CA ALA A 147 20.98 9.94 -0.50
C ALA A 147 21.56 8.58 -0.13
N GLU A 148 20.87 7.78 0.71
CA GLU A 148 21.30 6.43 1.05
C GLU A 148 21.46 5.56 -0.21
N ILE A 149 20.48 5.58 -1.12
CA ILE A 149 20.52 4.80 -2.35
C ILE A 149 21.71 5.22 -3.23
N LEU A 150 21.91 6.53 -3.42
CA LEU A 150 22.97 7.06 -4.27
C LEU A 150 24.37 6.82 -3.67
N ARG A 151 24.54 6.97 -2.35
CA ARG A 151 25.81 6.69 -1.68
C ARG A 151 26.16 5.20 -1.68
N ARG A 152 25.19 4.31 -1.49
CA ARG A 152 25.38 2.85 -1.60
C ARG A 152 25.61 2.40 -3.05
N HIS A 153 25.13 3.16 -4.03
CA HIS A 153 25.27 2.87 -5.46
C HIS A 153 25.84 4.07 -6.23
N PRO A 154 27.13 4.42 -6.03
CA PRO A 154 27.73 5.66 -6.54
C PRO A 154 27.87 5.73 -8.08
N ARG A 155 27.46 4.67 -8.78
CA ARG A 155 27.37 4.64 -10.26
C ARG A 155 26.03 5.16 -10.77
N LEU A 156 25.04 5.34 -9.90
CA LEU A 156 23.75 5.91 -10.26
C LEU A 156 23.85 7.44 -10.32
N CYS A 157 23.45 8.03 -11.43
CA CYS A 157 23.28 9.45 -11.61
C CYS A 157 21.81 9.83 -11.38
N TYR A 158 21.57 10.80 -10.52
CA TYR A 158 20.23 11.33 -10.27
C TYR A 158 19.67 12.00 -11.54
N PHE A 159 18.37 11.83 -11.78
CA PHE A 159 17.65 12.57 -12.82
C PHE A 159 16.46 13.33 -12.21
N GLN A 160 16.12 14.48 -12.81
CA GLN A 160 15.00 15.30 -12.36
C GLN A 160 13.68 14.53 -12.50
N GLY A 161 12.94 14.41 -11.40
CA GLY A 161 11.72 13.61 -11.28
C GLY A 161 11.91 12.26 -10.58
N TYR A 162 13.15 11.86 -10.27
CA TYR A 162 13.38 10.67 -9.44
C TYR A 162 12.79 10.83 -8.04
N HIS A 163 12.85 12.03 -7.45
CA HIS A 163 12.23 12.32 -6.14
C HIS A 163 10.72 12.06 -6.13
N ASP A 164 9.99 12.35 -7.22
CA ASP A 164 8.55 12.08 -7.33
C ASP A 164 8.26 10.57 -7.24
N ILE A 165 9.11 9.75 -7.85
CA ILE A 165 9.01 8.28 -7.75
C ILE A 165 9.27 7.86 -6.30
N VAL A 166 10.38 8.30 -5.71
CA VAL A 166 10.76 7.89 -4.34
C VAL A 166 9.73 8.36 -3.31
N GLN A 167 9.15 9.53 -3.49
CA GLN A 167 8.10 10.08 -2.64
C GLN A 167 6.88 9.15 -2.55
N VAL A 168 6.43 8.56 -3.66
CA VAL A 168 5.32 7.60 -3.67
C VAL A 168 5.66 6.37 -2.81
N PHE A 169 6.88 5.86 -2.93
CA PHE A 169 7.35 4.74 -2.13
C PHE A 169 7.47 5.10 -0.65
N LEU A 170 7.98 6.28 -0.32
CA LEU A 170 8.10 6.76 1.05
C LEU A 170 6.71 6.86 1.72
N LEU A 171 5.73 7.44 1.04
CA LEU A 171 4.39 7.63 1.61
C LEU A 171 3.64 6.31 1.80
N VAL A 172 3.85 5.34 0.90
CA VAL A 172 3.21 4.03 1.00
C VAL A 172 3.97 3.14 1.98
N LEU A 173 5.28 2.97 1.84
CA LEU A 173 6.09 1.97 2.56
C LEU A 173 6.75 2.49 3.84
N GLY A 174 6.90 3.80 3.99
CA GLY A 174 7.75 4.40 5.02
C GLY A 174 9.25 4.23 4.73
N PRO A 175 10.12 4.97 5.44
CA PRO A 175 11.55 5.07 5.10
C PRO A 175 12.27 3.72 5.12
N ARG A 176 11.96 2.87 6.11
CA ARG A 176 12.62 1.56 6.30
C ARG A 176 12.41 0.60 5.14
N LEU A 177 11.21 0.57 4.57
CA LEU A 177 10.87 -0.33 3.46
C LEU A 177 11.07 0.34 2.09
N ALA A 178 11.05 1.67 2.03
CA ALA A 178 11.29 2.42 0.81
C ALA A 178 12.70 2.22 0.26
N VAL A 179 13.75 2.27 1.10
CA VAL A 179 15.14 2.11 0.65
C VAL A 179 15.34 0.83 -0.16
N PRO A 180 15.10 -0.40 0.37
CA PRO A 180 15.32 -1.61 -0.42
C PRO A 180 14.42 -1.68 -1.66
N ALA A 181 13.15 -1.25 -1.55
CA ALA A 181 12.17 -1.25 -2.63
C ALA A 181 12.63 -0.38 -3.81
N VAL A 182 13.01 0.86 -3.52
CA VAL A 182 13.46 1.83 -4.50
C VAL A 182 14.84 1.47 -5.03
N THR A 183 15.79 0.99 -4.20
CA THR A 183 17.07 0.45 -4.69
C THR A 183 16.86 -0.58 -5.78
N ARG A 184 15.95 -1.54 -5.56
CA ARG A 184 15.70 -2.60 -6.53
C ARG A 184 15.02 -2.07 -7.80
N LEU A 185 14.10 -1.11 -7.65
CA LEU A 185 13.52 -0.39 -8.80
C LEU A 185 14.61 0.32 -9.62
N SER A 186 15.50 1.06 -8.95
CA SER A 186 16.57 1.85 -9.55
C SER A 186 17.62 1.01 -10.25
N LEU A 187 17.98 -0.15 -9.69
CA LEU A 187 18.99 -1.03 -10.28
C LEU A 187 18.44 -1.89 -11.43
N LEU A 188 17.12 -2.10 -11.53
CA LEU A 188 16.55 -3.07 -12.47
C LEU A 188 15.58 -2.46 -13.48
N ARG A 189 14.66 -1.58 -13.07
CA ARG A 189 13.54 -1.12 -13.92
C ARG A 189 13.77 0.25 -14.51
N ILE A 190 14.40 1.15 -13.75
CA ILE A 190 14.70 2.52 -14.22
C ILE A 190 16.20 2.78 -14.34
N ARG A 191 17.01 1.71 -14.33
CA ARG A 191 18.48 1.77 -14.37
C ARG A 191 18.99 2.62 -15.52
N ASP A 192 18.42 2.47 -16.71
CA ASP A 192 18.92 3.15 -17.91
C ASP A 192 18.65 4.67 -17.90
N PHE A 193 17.75 5.15 -17.04
CA PHE A 193 17.58 6.58 -16.75
C PHE A 193 18.61 7.08 -15.73
N MET A 194 19.06 6.20 -14.83
CA MET A 194 20.02 6.46 -13.76
C MET A 194 21.49 6.23 -14.17
N LEU A 195 21.79 5.77 -15.38
CA LEU A 195 23.18 5.56 -15.85
C LEU A 195 23.67 6.64 -16.81
N ARG A 196 22.79 7.54 -17.26
CA ARG A 196 23.13 8.56 -18.25
C ARG A 196 23.78 9.77 -17.57
N ARG A 197 25.11 9.88 -17.66
CA ARG A 197 25.66 11.17 -18.09
C ARG A 197 25.49 11.21 -19.59
N LEU A 198 24.48 11.93 -20.08
CA LEU A 198 24.47 12.35 -21.48
C LEU A 198 25.71 13.22 -21.68
N THR A 199 26.83 12.61 -22.05
CA THR A 199 27.90 13.34 -22.73
C THR A 199 27.26 13.87 -23.99
N ARG A 200 26.81 15.13 -23.95
CA ARG A 200 26.60 15.90 -25.17
C ARG A 200 27.91 15.79 -25.92
N LEU A 201 27.90 15.09 -27.05
CA LEU A 201 28.99 15.18 -28.01
C LEU A 201 29.07 16.65 -28.36
N SER A 202 30.05 17.35 -27.80
CA SER A 202 30.45 18.67 -28.25
C SER A 202 30.91 18.49 -29.69
N HIS A 203 30.03 18.80 -30.64
CA HIS A 203 30.41 18.97 -32.03
C HIS A 203 31.48 20.06 -32.05
N THR A 204 32.66 19.64 -32.51
CA THR A 204 33.87 20.44 -32.72
C THR A 204 33.70 21.31 -33.95
#